data_AF-A0A2A6HQX8-F1
#
_entry.id   AF-A0A2A6HQX8-F1
#
_cell.length_a   1.000
_cell.length_b   1.000
_cell.length_c   1.000
_cell.angle_alpha   90.00
_cell.angle_beta   90.00
_cell.angle_gamma   90.00
#
_symmetry.space_group_name_H-M   'P 1'
#
loop_
_entity.id
_entity.type
_entity.pdbx_description
1 polymer ?
#
loop_
_entity_poly.entity_id
_entity_poly.type
_entity_poly.pdbx_seq_one_letter_code
_entity_poly.pdbx_strand_id
1 'polypeptide(L)'
;MGNAALISELVAAELAVWFGLAVPPFAVVHQCDIEIIMRKNGRPMVAPLFFSSAVEGTPRDGTDVFLRRLRDKDSVSRLVVFDTWIRNWDRYYGEDANSDNLLYSQASVHKYDLVPIDHSNCFIGGDPTFPDGPAPNHWIEDAGVYGKFPEFDDFITADGITGTLDKLKTLDRNFVTEVVNSVPLAWELGPLARVGLIDFICARATFVVDTLAPKLIDEPPLPGF
;
A
#
# COMPACT_ATOMS: atom_id res chain seq x y z
N MET A 1 15.07 6.80 -8.77
CA MET A 1 14.23 6.73 -7.57
C MET A 1 15.09 7.19 -6.42
N GLY A 2 14.60 8.13 -5.61
CA GLY A 2 15.32 8.59 -4.42
C GLY A 2 15.18 7.59 -3.28
N ASN A 3 15.92 7.80 -2.19
CA ASN A 3 15.85 6.94 -1.01
C ASN A 3 14.43 6.87 -0.42
N ALA A 4 13.67 7.98 -0.46
CA ALA A 4 12.28 8.01 -0.01
C ALA A 4 11.40 6.96 -0.71
N ALA A 5 11.54 6.79 -2.01
CA ALA A 5 10.79 5.78 -2.77
C ALA A 5 11.13 4.35 -2.33
N LEU A 6 12.40 4.04 -2.06
CA LEU A 6 12.82 2.73 -1.55
C LEU A 6 12.32 2.47 -0.13
N ILE A 7 12.34 3.51 0.72
CA ILE A 7 11.80 3.45 2.07
C ILE A 7 10.28 3.18 2.02
N SER A 8 9.54 3.94 1.21
CA SER A 8 8.10 3.75 1.02
C SER A 8 7.78 2.35 0.49
N GLU A 9 8.53 1.87 -0.51
CA GLU A 9 8.35 0.53 -1.06
C GLU A 9 8.52 -0.56 -0.01
N LEU A 10 9.62 -0.53 0.75
CA LEU A 10 9.90 -1.55 1.77
C LEU A 10 8.86 -1.53 2.90
N VAL A 11 8.62 -0.35 3.48
CA VAL A 11 7.70 -0.19 4.62
C VAL A 11 6.29 -0.58 4.20
N ALA A 12 5.81 -0.11 3.04
CA ALA A 12 4.49 -0.48 2.54
C ALA A 12 4.41 -1.98 2.22
N ALA A 13 5.43 -2.59 1.63
CA ALA A 13 5.41 -4.02 1.32
C ALA A 13 5.32 -4.89 2.59
N GLU A 14 6.07 -4.55 3.66
CA GLU A 14 5.97 -5.25 4.94
C GLU A 14 4.59 -5.08 5.60
N LEU A 15 4.04 -3.86 5.59
CA LEU A 15 2.69 -3.60 6.08
C LEU A 15 1.63 -4.36 5.25
N ALA A 16 1.79 -4.40 3.93
CA ALA A 16 0.87 -5.09 3.02
C ALA A 16 0.82 -6.60 3.29
N VAL A 17 1.99 -7.23 3.54
CA VAL A 17 2.06 -8.63 3.96
C VAL A 17 1.31 -8.86 5.26
N TRP A 18 1.54 -8.03 6.29
CA TRP A 18 0.81 -8.14 7.56
C TRP A 18 -0.70 -7.92 7.39
N PHE A 19 -1.10 -7.04 6.47
CA PHE A 19 -2.49 -6.74 6.15
C PHE A 19 -3.17 -7.86 5.33
N GLY A 20 -2.38 -8.77 4.76
CA GLY A 20 -2.86 -9.92 3.98
C GLY A 20 -3.15 -9.58 2.52
N LEU A 21 -2.47 -8.57 1.95
CA LEU A 21 -2.48 -8.35 0.51
C LEU A 21 -1.55 -9.33 -0.20
N ALA A 22 -1.91 -9.69 -1.43
CA ALA A 22 -1.09 -10.54 -2.29
C ALA A 22 0.02 -9.71 -2.97
N VAL A 23 0.94 -9.15 -2.19
CA VAL A 23 2.12 -8.48 -2.74
C VAL A 23 3.18 -9.51 -3.18
N PRO A 24 4.01 -9.20 -4.21
CA PRO A 24 5.09 -10.07 -4.60
C PRO A 24 6.08 -10.30 -3.44
N PRO A 25 6.61 -11.53 -3.27
CA PRO A 25 7.69 -11.76 -2.30
C PRO A 25 8.88 -10.85 -2.58
N PHE A 26 9.43 -10.25 -1.52
CA PHE A 26 10.51 -9.27 -1.63
C PHE A 26 11.61 -9.51 -0.61
N ALA A 27 12.76 -8.88 -0.84
CA ALA A 27 13.91 -8.89 0.06
C ALA A 27 14.76 -7.64 -0.13
N VAL A 28 15.48 -7.26 0.94
CA VAL A 28 16.58 -6.30 0.87
C VAL A 28 17.90 -7.07 0.72
N VAL A 29 18.61 -6.80 -0.36
CA VAL A 29 19.92 -7.37 -0.65
C VAL A 29 20.99 -6.37 -0.24
N HIS A 30 21.65 -6.63 0.89
CA HIS A 30 22.65 -5.73 1.48
C HIS A 30 24.01 -5.74 0.76
N GLN A 31 24.31 -6.79 0.03
CA GLN A 31 25.53 -6.95 -0.77
C GLN A 31 25.16 -7.62 -2.09
N CYS A 32 25.64 -7.06 -3.20
CA CYS A 32 25.36 -7.57 -4.54
C CYS A 32 26.67 -7.63 -5.32
N ASP A 33 27.12 -8.86 -5.61
CA ASP A 33 28.40 -9.10 -6.30
C ASP A 33 28.29 -8.97 -7.82
N ILE A 34 27.08 -8.74 -8.33
CA ILE A 34 26.81 -8.51 -9.75
C ILE A 34 26.51 -7.03 -9.98
N GLU A 35 27.09 -6.45 -11.02
CA GLU A 35 26.74 -5.11 -11.44
C GLU A 35 25.39 -5.12 -12.15
N ILE A 36 24.41 -4.43 -11.57
CA ILE A 36 23.07 -4.27 -12.14
C ILE A 36 22.94 -2.85 -12.65
N ILE A 37 22.74 -2.69 -13.95
CA ILE A 37 22.62 -1.38 -14.59
C ILE A 37 21.14 -0.99 -14.69
N MET A 38 20.80 0.18 -14.14
CA MET A 38 19.46 0.75 -14.25
C MET A 38 19.17 1.13 -15.70
N ARG A 39 18.15 0.51 -16.32
CA ARG A 39 17.74 0.83 -17.70
C ARG A 39 17.42 2.32 -17.92
N LYS A 40 16.85 3.00 -16.91
CA LYS A 40 16.37 4.39 -17.04
C LYS A 40 17.49 5.41 -17.22
N ASN A 41 18.66 5.21 -16.61
CA ASN A 41 19.73 6.22 -16.58
C ASN A 41 21.15 5.64 -16.81
N GLY A 42 21.28 4.34 -17.04
CA GLY A 42 22.56 3.67 -17.29
C GLY A 42 23.49 3.61 -16.08
N ARG A 43 23.04 3.97 -14.88
CA ARG A 43 23.87 3.94 -13.67
C ARG A 43 23.83 2.58 -13.00
N PRO A 44 24.94 2.14 -12.37
CA PRO A 44 24.93 0.94 -11.55
C PRO A 44 24.04 1.15 -10.31
N MET A 45 23.28 0.12 -9.96
CA MET A 45 22.54 0.04 -8.71
C MET A 45 23.52 -0.24 -7.57
N VAL A 46 23.38 0.47 -6.46
CA VAL A 46 24.27 0.36 -5.29
C VAL A 46 23.48 -0.21 -4.13
N ALA A 47 24.01 -1.28 -3.51
CA ALA A 47 23.39 -1.90 -2.35
C ALA A 47 23.37 -0.96 -1.12
N PRO A 48 22.38 -1.10 -0.21
CA PRO A 48 21.33 -2.12 -0.18
C PRO A 48 20.23 -1.89 -1.23
N LEU A 49 19.80 -2.97 -1.88
CA LEU A 49 18.80 -2.96 -2.95
C LEU A 49 17.51 -3.63 -2.49
N PHE A 50 16.36 -3.05 -2.81
CA PHE A 50 15.07 -3.72 -2.71
C PHE A 50 14.83 -4.55 -3.98
N PHE A 51 14.50 -5.82 -3.82
CA PHE A 51 14.07 -6.70 -4.89
C PHE A 51 12.73 -7.32 -4.55
N SER A 52 11.86 -7.40 -5.56
CA SER A 52 10.66 -8.23 -5.52
C SER A 52 10.70 -9.27 -6.64
N SER A 53 10.01 -10.38 -6.43
CA SER A 53 9.84 -11.40 -7.46
C SER A 53 9.02 -10.81 -8.60
N ALA A 54 9.41 -11.08 -9.84
CA ALA A 54 8.57 -10.76 -10.99
C ALA A 54 7.26 -11.56 -10.90
N VAL A 55 6.13 -10.88 -11.08
CA VAL A 55 4.82 -11.51 -11.13
C VAL A 55 4.31 -11.50 -12.55
N GLU A 56 3.96 -12.67 -13.07
CA GLU A 56 3.18 -12.78 -14.30
C GLU A 56 1.73 -12.41 -14.00
N GLY A 57 1.25 -11.37 -14.67
CA GLY A 57 -0.10 -10.86 -14.47
C GLY A 57 -0.49 -9.90 -15.60
N THR A 58 -1.79 -9.69 -15.72
CA THR A 58 -2.33 -8.66 -16.63
C THR A 58 -2.55 -7.38 -15.82
N PRO A 59 -2.03 -6.22 -16.25
CA PRO A 59 -2.36 -4.94 -15.62
C PRO A 59 -3.85 -4.66 -15.60
N ARG A 60 -4.29 -3.78 -14.72
CA ARG A 60 -5.68 -3.33 -14.65
C ARG A 60 -6.14 -2.79 -16.01
N ASP A 61 -7.25 -3.33 -16.51
CA ASP A 61 -7.83 -2.93 -17.81
C ASP A 61 -9.04 -1.98 -17.68
N GLY A 62 -9.42 -1.61 -16.45
CA GLY A 62 -10.55 -0.74 -16.15
C GLY A 62 -11.92 -1.42 -16.28
N THR A 63 -11.96 -2.75 -16.43
CA THR A 63 -13.18 -3.55 -16.52
C THR A 63 -13.35 -4.46 -15.31
N ASP A 64 -14.54 -5.04 -15.16
CA ASP A 64 -14.84 -5.97 -14.08
C ASP A 64 -14.50 -7.45 -14.39
N VAL A 65 -13.93 -7.75 -15.56
CA VAL A 65 -13.76 -9.13 -16.05
C VAL A 65 -12.93 -9.97 -15.10
N PHE A 66 -11.80 -9.42 -14.64
CA PHE A 66 -10.94 -10.08 -13.65
C PHE A 66 -11.53 -9.98 -12.24
N LEU A 67 -12.16 -8.86 -11.89
CA LEU A 67 -12.80 -8.65 -10.59
C LEU A 67 -13.86 -9.71 -10.29
N ARG A 68 -14.71 -10.04 -11.28
CA ARG A 68 -15.71 -11.12 -11.18
C ARG A 68 -15.07 -12.49 -10.95
N ARG A 69 -13.79 -12.66 -11.29
CA ARG A 69 -13.03 -13.91 -11.20
C ARG A 69 -11.99 -13.92 -10.08
N LEU A 70 -11.99 -12.95 -9.18
CA LEU A 70 -11.11 -12.99 -8.02
C LEU A 70 -11.35 -14.24 -7.17
N ARG A 71 -10.26 -14.82 -6.69
CA ARG A 71 -10.25 -15.94 -5.73
C ARG A 71 -10.73 -15.46 -4.36
N ASP A 72 -10.18 -14.34 -3.90
CA ASP A 72 -10.62 -13.61 -2.70
C ASP A 72 -11.32 -12.32 -3.12
N LYS A 73 -12.63 -12.20 -2.87
CA LYS A 73 -13.41 -11.01 -3.23
C LYS A 73 -13.13 -9.83 -2.31
N ASP A 74 -12.84 -10.11 -1.05
CA ASP A 74 -12.57 -9.08 -0.04
C ASP A 74 -11.19 -8.45 -0.25
N SER A 75 -10.36 -9.01 -1.14
CA SER A 75 -9.09 -8.40 -1.56
C SER A 75 -9.27 -6.98 -2.13
N VAL A 76 -10.43 -6.67 -2.72
CA VAL A 76 -10.75 -5.32 -3.20
C VAL A 76 -10.92 -4.35 -2.02
N SER A 77 -11.81 -4.69 -1.07
CA SER A 77 -11.99 -3.92 0.17
C SER A 77 -10.66 -3.74 0.92
N ARG A 78 -9.87 -4.82 1.00
CA ARG A 78 -8.56 -4.82 1.65
C ARG A 78 -7.59 -3.85 1.00
N LEU A 79 -7.52 -3.85 -0.33
CA LEU A 79 -6.66 -2.94 -1.09
C LEU A 79 -7.06 -1.48 -0.87
N VAL A 80 -8.34 -1.15 -0.97
CA VAL A 80 -8.84 0.23 -0.82
C VAL A 80 -8.55 0.77 0.57
N VAL A 81 -8.81 -0.01 1.63
CA VAL A 81 -8.48 0.40 3.00
C VAL A 81 -6.97 0.57 3.16
N PHE A 82 -6.18 -0.35 2.62
CA PHE A 82 -4.72 -0.30 2.72
C PHE A 82 -4.13 0.93 2.04
N ASP A 83 -4.47 1.18 0.77
CA ASP A 83 -3.99 2.35 0.03
C ASP A 83 -4.45 3.65 0.68
N THR A 84 -5.66 3.69 1.23
CA THR A 84 -6.16 4.85 1.98
C THR A 84 -5.36 5.09 3.25
N TRP A 85 -5.06 4.03 3.99
CA TRP A 85 -4.25 4.08 5.21
C TRP A 85 -2.84 4.58 4.94
N ILE A 86 -2.16 4.05 3.92
CA ILE A 86 -0.78 4.45 3.64
C ILE A 86 -0.67 5.67 2.72
N ARG A 87 -1.78 6.25 2.24
CA ARG A 87 -1.82 7.35 1.25
C ARG A 87 -1.06 7.00 -0.02
N ASN A 88 -1.49 5.95 -0.70
CA ASN A 88 -0.88 5.57 -1.97
C ASN A 88 -1.38 6.48 -3.10
N TRP A 89 -0.64 7.57 -3.34
CA TRP A 89 -0.99 8.61 -4.31
C TRP A 89 -0.98 8.14 -5.75
N ASP A 90 -0.16 7.14 -6.06
CA ASP A 90 0.12 6.76 -7.43
C ASP A 90 -0.87 5.71 -7.95
N ARG A 91 -1.50 4.91 -7.09
CA ARG A 91 -2.42 3.87 -7.57
C ARG A 91 -3.69 4.44 -8.17
N TYR A 92 -4.48 5.14 -7.36
CA TYR A 92 -5.69 5.84 -7.80
C TYR A 92 -6.05 6.93 -6.80
N TYR A 93 -6.07 8.18 -7.27
CA TYR A 93 -6.52 9.34 -6.48
C TYR A 93 -6.94 10.48 -7.41
N GLY A 94 -8.06 11.16 -7.10
CA GLY A 94 -8.45 12.38 -7.83
C GLY A 94 -8.65 12.20 -9.34
N GLU A 95 -9.17 11.04 -9.77
CA GLU A 95 -9.33 10.61 -11.18
C GLU A 95 -8.04 10.19 -11.89
N ASP A 96 -6.87 10.42 -11.29
CA ASP A 96 -5.60 9.90 -11.81
C ASP A 96 -5.46 8.42 -11.45
N ALA A 97 -5.28 7.59 -12.47
CA ALA A 97 -5.19 6.15 -12.36
C ALA A 97 -3.87 5.63 -12.95
N ASN A 98 -3.08 4.94 -12.14
CA ASN A 98 -1.92 4.18 -12.63
C ASN A 98 -2.28 2.69 -12.70
N SER A 99 -2.82 2.29 -13.84
CA SER A 99 -3.22 0.90 -14.10
C SER A 99 -2.06 -0.11 -14.03
N ASP A 100 -0.82 0.34 -14.24
CA ASP A 100 0.35 -0.54 -14.27
C ASP A 100 0.74 -1.02 -12.86
N ASN A 101 0.36 -0.28 -11.82
CA ASN A 101 0.69 -0.62 -10.44
C ASN A 101 -0.21 -1.71 -9.85
N LEU A 102 -1.19 -2.23 -10.60
CA LEU A 102 -2.12 -3.25 -10.14
C LEU A 102 -2.23 -4.39 -11.15
N LEU A 103 -1.88 -5.60 -10.72
CA LEU A 103 -1.90 -6.78 -11.57
C LEU A 103 -2.99 -7.76 -11.16
N TYR A 104 -3.57 -8.43 -12.15
CA TYR A 104 -4.33 -9.66 -11.98
C TYR A 104 -3.43 -10.85 -12.30
N SER A 105 -3.02 -11.60 -11.28
CA SER A 105 -2.20 -12.79 -11.45
C SER A 105 -3.06 -14.05 -11.42
N GLN A 106 -2.79 -15.01 -12.30
CA GLN A 106 -3.58 -16.23 -12.37
C GLN A 106 -3.27 -17.14 -11.18
N ALA A 107 -4.23 -17.25 -10.25
CA ALA A 107 -4.12 -18.08 -9.06
C ALA A 107 -4.49 -19.55 -9.33
N SER A 108 -5.47 -19.78 -10.21
CA SER A 108 -5.86 -21.10 -10.69
C SER A 108 -6.68 -21.01 -11.98
N VAL A 109 -7.23 -22.12 -12.46
CA VAL A 109 -8.10 -22.13 -13.64
C VAL A 109 -9.30 -21.20 -13.41
N HIS A 110 -9.37 -20.13 -14.20
CA HIS A 110 -10.39 -19.08 -14.13
C HIS A 110 -10.46 -18.27 -12.83
N LYS A 111 -9.44 -18.32 -11.96
CA LYS A 111 -9.37 -17.50 -10.75
C LYS A 111 -8.09 -16.68 -10.70
N TYR A 112 -8.23 -15.45 -10.21
CA TYR A 112 -7.15 -14.48 -10.17
C TYR A 112 -6.94 -13.96 -8.75
N ASP A 113 -5.70 -13.61 -8.43
CA ASP A 113 -5.36 -12.79 -7.29
C ASP A 113 -5.20 -11.33 -7.73
N LEU A 114 -5.60 -10.42 -6.85
CA LEU A 114 -5.36 -8.99 -6.99
C LEU A 114 -4.00 -8.66 -6.37
N VAL A 115 -3.01 -8.35 -7.20
CA VAL A 115 -1.61 -8.18 -6.80
C VAL A 115 -1.23 -6.70 -6.92
N PRO A 116 -1.26 -5.93 -5.83
CA PRO A 116 -0.73 -4.58 -5.83
C PRO A 116 0.80 -4.62 -5.92
N ILE A 117 1.35 -3.80 -6.80
CA ILE A 117 2.77 -3.56 -6.93
C ILE A 117 3.04 -2.06 -6.84
N ASP A 118 4.32 -1.70 -6.72
CA ASP A 118 4.83 -0.33 -6.70
C ASP A 118 4.11 0.58 -5.68
N HIS A 119 4.66 0.59 -4.48
CA HIS A 119 4.24 1.43 -3.36
C HIS A 119 5.20 2.61 -3.15
N SER A 120 5.97 2.97 -4.17
CA SER A 120 7.04 3.99 -4.05
C SER A 120 6.54 5.39 -3.71
N ASN A 121 5.26 5.70 -3.99
CA ASN A 121 4.61 6.98 -3.70
C ASN A 121 3.64 6.93 -2.50
N CYS A 122 3.90 6.07 -1.52
CA CYS A 122 3.13 6.01 -0.27
C CYS A 122 3.66 6.98 0.79
N PHE A 123 2.84 7.23 1.82
CA PHE A 123 3.07 8.07 3.01
C PHE A 123 3.20 9.56 2.70
N ILE A 124 4.29 9.93 2.03
CA ILE A 124 4.69 11.31 1.69
C ILE A 124 4.46 11.63 0.20
N GLY A 125 3.85 10.72 -0.56
CA GLY A 125 3.66 10.88 -2.00
C GLY A 125 5.00 10.86 -2.74
N GLY A 126 5.13 11.75 -3.72
CA GLY A 126 6.35 11.90 -4.52
C GLY A 126 7.45 12.75 -3.88
N ASP A 127 7.31 13.15 -2.61
CA ASP A 127 8.31 13.95 -1.93
C ASP A 127 9.65 13.20 -1.83
N PRO A 128 10.79 13.88 -2.10
CA PRO A 128 12.09 13.20 -2.21
C PRO A 128 12.67 12.77 -0.85
N THR A 129 12.14 13.30 0.26
CA THR A 129 12.70 13.14 1.60
C THR A 129 11.60 13.09 2.66
N PHE A 130 11.69 12.14 3.58
CA PHE A 130 10.81 12.11 4.76
C PHE A 130 11.07 13.30 5.69
N PRO A 131 10.04 13.91 6.29
CA PRO A 131 10.22 15.01 7.22
C PRO A 131 11.02 14.57 8.44
N ASP A 132 11.94 15.42 8.88
CA ASP A 132 12.74 15.20 10.09
C ASP A 132 11.94 15.64 11.34
N GLY A 133 10.90 14.88 11.66
CA GLY A 133 9.98 15.19 12.75
C GLY A 133 8.58 14.58 12.58
N PRO A 134 7.60 14.98 13.41
CA PRO A 134 6.23 14.51 13.30
C PRO A 134 5.63 14.81 11.93
N ALA A 135 4.88 13.85 11.38
CA ALA A 135 4.10 14.09 10.19
C ALA A 135 3.06 15.21 10.44
N PRO A 136 2.82 16.11 9.47
CA PRO A 136 1.79 17.12 9.59
C PRO A 136 0.40 16.51 9.86
N ASN A 137 -0.41 17.12 10.74
CA ASN A 137 -1.76 16.63 11.07
C ASN A 137 -2.65 16.46 9.82
N HIS A 138 -2.53 17.36 8.84
CA HIS A 138 -3.31 17.28 7.61
C HIS A 138 -2.95 16.07 6.73
N TRP A 139 -1.82 15.38 6.98
CA TRP A 139 -1.54 14.08 6.37
C TRP A 139 -2.25 12.95 7.10
N ILE A 140 -2.32 13.03 8.44
CA ILE A 140 -2.98 12.02 9.27
C ILE A 140 -4.49 12.07 9.03
N GLU A 141 -5.06 13.28 9.06
CA GLU A 141 -6.50 13.57 8.94
C GLU A 141 -6.96 13.74 7.49
N ASP A 142 -6.11 13.42 6.52
CA ASP A 142 -6.47 13.44 5.10
C ASP A 142 -7.63 12.46 4.84
N ALA A 143 -8.79 13.04 4.56
CA ALA A 143 -10.06 12.35 4.38
C ALA A 143 -10.21 11.69 2.99
N GLY A 144 -9.24 11.86 2.08
CA GLY A 144 -9.25 11.24 0.76
C GLY A 144 -9.32 9.72 0.81
N VAL A 145 -10.00 9.13 -0.17
CA VAL A 145 -10.04 7.67 -0.38
C VAL A 145 -9.08 7.35 -1.52
N TYR A 146 -8.12 6.46 -1.25
CA TYR A 146 -7.07 6.08 -2.19
C TYR A 146 -7.29 4.65 -2.68
N GLY A 147 -6.85 4.34 -3.90
CA GLY A 147 -6.92 2.98 -4.46
C GLY A 147 -8.33 2.51 -4.85
N LYS A 148 -9.37 3.34 -4.66
CA LYS A 148 -10.75 3.03 -5.05
C LYS A 148 -11.01 3.36 -6.51
N PHE A 149 -10.65 2.44 -7.40
CA PHE A 149 -11.04 2.54 -8.81
C PHE A 149 -12.56 2.46 -8.97
N PRO A 150 -13.16 3.13 -9.98
CA PRO A 150 -14.62 3.15 -10.15
C PRO A 150 -15.25 1.77 -10.28
N GLU A 151 -14.61 0.84 -11.00
CA GLU A 151 -15.14 -0.51 -11.19
C GLU A 151 -15.08 -1.39 -9.92
N PHE A 152 -14.48 -0.90 -8.84
CA PHE A 152 -14.45 -1.62 -7.56
C PHE A 152 -15.75 -1.48 -6.77
N ASP A 153 -16.62 -0.54 -7.12
CA ASP A 153 -17.83 -0.21 -6.35
C ASP A 153 -18.70 -1.43 -6.05
N ASP A 154 -18.92 -2.29 -7.05
CA ASP A 154 -19.72 -3.52 -6.91
C ASP A 154 -19.02 -4.64 -6.10
N PHE A 155 -17.74 -4.47 -5.78
CA PHE A 155 -16.91 -5.46 -5.09
C PHE A 155 -16.51 -5.00 -3.67
N ILE A 156 -16.80 -3.75 -3.31
CA ILE A 156 -16.63 -3.23 -1.95
C ILE A 156 -17.90 -3.57 -1.17
N THR A 157 -17.76 -4.49 -0.21
CA THR A 157 -18.88 -4.96 0.62
C THR A 157 -18.76 -4.45 2.05
N ALA A 158 -19.90 -4.31 2.75
CA ALA A 158 -19.93 -3.93 4.16
C ALA A 158 -19.15 -4.91 5.04
N ASP A 159 -19.31 -6.21 4.81
CA ASP A 159 -18.57 -7.25 5.55
C ASP A 159 -17.07 -7.20 5.25
N GLY A 160 -16.69 -7.01 3.98
CA GLY A 160 -15.28 -6.91 3.58
C GLY A 160 -14.60 -5.68 4.16
N ILE A 161 -15.29 -4.52 4.18
CA ILE A 161 -14.78 -3.29 4.82
C ILE A 161 -14.68 -3.48 6.33
N THR A 162 -15.72 -4.00 6.98
CA THR A 162 -15.74 -4.21 8.44
C THR A 162 -14.61 -5.15 8.87
N GLY A 163 -14.47 -6.31 8.22
CA GLY A 163 -13.40 -7.26 8.53
C GLY A 163 -12.00 -6.70 8.28
N THR A 164 -11.84 -5.88 7.25
CA THR A 164 -10.56 -5.21 6.94
C THR A 164 -10.22 -4.14 7.97
N LEU A 165 -11.18 -3.30 8.38
CA LEU A 165 -10.97 -2.30 9.42
C LEU A 165 -10.73 -2.94 10.78
N ASP A 166 -11.39 -4.07 11.08
CA ASP A 166 -11.14 -4.85 12.28
C ASP A 166 -9.72 -5.42 12.30
N LYS A 167 -9.19 -5.88 11.15
CA LYS A 167 -7.78 -6.23 11.02
C LYS A 167 -6.89 -5.01 11.29
N LEU A 168 -7.20 -3.84 10.73
CA LEU A 168 -6.41 -2.61 10.93
C LEU A 168 -6.40 -2.16 12.40
N LYS A 169 -7.50 -2.31 13.13
CA LYS A 169 -7.59 -2.03 14.58
C LYS A 169 -6.60 -2.85 15.40
N THR A 170 -6.17 -4.02 14.91
CA THR A 170 -5.19 -4.88 15.60
C THR A 170 -3.74 -4.47 15.35
N LEU A 171 -3.49 -3.37 14.62
CA LEU A 171 -2.15 -2.88 14.36
C LEU A 171 -1.41 -2.60 15.68
N ASP A 172 -0.31 -3.32 15.89
CA ASP A 172 0.58 -3.11 17.02
C ASP A 172 1.69 -2.11 16.65
N ARG A 173 1.89 -1.12 17.52
CA ARG A 173 2.97 -0.15 17.36
C ARG A 173 4.35 -0.79 17.39
N ASN A 174 4.55 -1.88 18.16
CA ASN A 174 5.85 -2.56 18.16
C ASN A 174 6.14 -3.18 16.80
N PHE A 175 5.14 -3.81 16.17
CA PHE A 175 5.26 -4.30 14.81
C PHE A 175 5.63 -3.16 13.82
N VAL A 176 4.93 -2.02 13.87
CA VAL A 176 5.28 -0.86 13.01
C VAL A 176 6.71 -0.37 13.27
N THR A 177 7.15 -0.40 14.53
CA THR A 177 8.52 -0.04 14.91
C THR A 177 9.54 -1.00 14.31
N GLU A 178 9.28 -2.30 14.32
CA GLU A 178 10.11 -3.32 13.66
C GLU A 178 10.19 -3.08 12.15
N VAL A 179 9.03 -2.84 11.51
CA VAL A 179 8.96 -2.54 10.06
C VAL A 179 9.78 -1.30 9.70
N VAL A 180 9.59 -0.19 10.41
CA VAL A 180 10.34 1.04 10.12
C VAL A 180 11.83 0.86 10.43
N ASN A 181 12.18 0.01 11.40
CA ASN A 181 13.58 -0.31 11.72
C ASN A 181 14.23 -1.29 10.75
N SER A 182 13.47 -2.01 9.92
CA SER A 182 14.04 -2.85 8.85
C SER A 182 14.68 -2.03 7.73
N VAL A 183 14.28 -0.76 7.59
CA VAL A 183 14.86 0.20 6.64
C VAL A 183 16.37 0.33 6.84
N PRO A 184 17.20 0.01 5.81
CA PRO A 184 18.65 0.12 5.91
C PRO A 184 19.14 1.54 6.22
N LEU A 185 20.18 1.63 7.06
CA LEU A 185 20.81 2.91 7.40
C LEU A 185 21.33 3.66 6.15
N ALA A 186 21.78 2.93 5.13
CA ALA A 186 22.28 3.51 3.88
C ALA A 186 21.20 4.20 3.03
N TRP A 187 19.91 4.01 3.33
CA TRP A 187 18.82 4.80 2.73
C TRP A 187 18.54 6.09 3.51
N GLU A 188 19.35 6.41 4.52
CA GLU A 188 19.39 7.72 5.18
C GLU A 188 18.08 8.14 5.86
N LEU A 189 17.22 7.19 6.25
CA LEU A 189 16.07 7.48 7.11
C LEU A 189 16.55 7.78 8.54
N GLY A 190 16.64 9.06 8.87
CA GLY A 190 17.12 9.57 10.16
C GLY A 190 16.23 9.18 11.36
N PRO A 191 16.76 9.25 12.59
CA PRO A 191 16.05 8.76 13.78
C PRO A 191 14.73 9.51 14.06
N LEU A 192 14.68 10.83 13.85
CA LEU A 192 13.42 11.57 14.04
C LEU A 192 12.42 11.26 12.94
N ALA A 193 12.88 11.13 11.68
CA ALA A 193 12.03 10.68 10.57
C ALA A 193 11.47 9.26 10.80
N ARG A 194 12.23 8.34 11.40
CA ARG A 194 11.73 7.01 11.80
C ARG A 194 10.60 7.11 12.81
N VAL A 195 10.79 7.88 13.87
CA VAL A 195 9.75 8.09 14.89
C VAL A 195 8.52 8.74 14.27
N GLY A 196 8.72 9.77 13.43
CA GLY A 196 7.65 10.45 12.71
C GLY A 196 6.85 9.52 11.79
N LEU A 197 7.53 8.60 11.08
CA LEU A 197 6.87 7.61 10.22
C LEU A 197 6.09 6.58 11.04
N ILE A 198 6.65 6.09 12.16
CA ILE A 198 5.93 5.17 13.06
C ILE A 198 4.66 5.84 13.62
N ASP A 199 4.79 7.07 14.10
CA ASP A 199 3.67 7.86 14.63
C ASP A 199 2.62 8.11 13.56
N PHE A 200 3.04 8.48 12.35
CA PHE A 200 2.16 8.67 11.20
C PHE A 200 1.36 7.41 10.88
N ILE A 201 2.03 6.27 10.71
CA ILE A 201 1.39 4.98 10.36
C ILE A 201 0.35 4.60 11.41
N CYS A 202 0.68 4.73 12.69
CA CYS A 202 -0.23 4.38 13.78
C CYS A 202 -1.41 5.35 13.88
N ALA A 203 -1.15 6.66 13.90
CA ALA A 203 -2.18 7.68 14.02
C ALA A 203 -3.15 7.65 12.83
N ARG A 204 -2.62 7.42 11.63
CA ARG A 204 -3.45 7.30 10.43
C ARG A 204 -4.26 6.01 10.41
N ALA A 205 -3.76 4.90 10.97
CA ALA A 205 -4.56 3.68 11.14
C ALA A 205 -5.81 3.97 11.97
N THR A 206 -5.65 4.66 13.12
CA THR A 206 -6.77 5.10 13.96
C THR A 206 -7.75 5.98 13.18
N PHE A 207 -7.24 7.01 12.49
CA PHE A 207 -8.10 7.91 11.71
C PHE A 207 -8.89 7.18 10.62
N VAL A 208 -8.26 6.26 9.89
CA VAL A 208 -8.93 5.47 8.84
C VAL A 208 -9.98 4.53 9.41
N VAL A 209 -9.67 3.85 10.51
CA VAL A 209 -10.62 3.01 11.24
C VAL A 209 -11.88 3.79 11.62
N ASP A 210 -11.72 5.01 12.12
CA ASP A 210 -12.82 5.81 12.65
C ASP A 210 -13.66 6.47 11.55
N THR A 211 -13.11 6.67 10.35
CA THR A 211 -13.71 7.57 9.35
C THR A 211 -13.96 6.97 7.97
N LEU A 212 -13.40 5.81 7.64
CA LEU A 212 -13.44 5.30 6.26
C LEU A 212 -14.76 4.59 5.91
N ALA A 213 -15.34 3.82 6.83
CA ALA A 213 -16.52 2.99 6.52
C ALA A 213 -17.69 3.80 5.89
N PRO A 214 -18.12 4.94 6.47
CA PRO A 214 -19.25 5.70 5.91
C PRO A 214 -18.99 6.29 4.51
N LYS A 215 -17.74 6.28 4.03
CA LYS A 215 -17.37 6.76 2.69
C LYS A 215 -17.40 5.66 1.63
N LEU A 216 -17.40 4.40 2.05
CA LEU A 216 -17.26 3.24 1.18
C LEU A 216 -18.52 2.40 1.12
N ILE A 217 -19.34 2.44 2.16
CA ILE A 217 -20.57 1.69 2.26
C ILE A 217 -21.67 2.63 2.75
N ASP A 218 -22.85 2.52 2.16
CA ASP A 218 -24.05 3.15 2.70
C ASP A 218 -24.36 2.50 4.05
N GLU A 219 -24.62 3.30 5.08
CA GLU A 219 -25.14 2.76 6.34
C GLU A 219 -26.44 2.00 6.02
N PRO A 220 -26.63 0.76 6.53
CA PRO A 220 -27.92 0.13 6.41
C PRO A 220 -28.96 1.04 7.07
N PRO A 221 -30.14 1.25 6.46
CA PRO A 221 -31.16 2.07 7.08
C PRO A 221 -31.45 1.51 8.46
N LEU A 222 -31.34 2.36 9.50
CA LEU A 222 -31.71 1.99 10.86
C LEU A 222 -33.11 1.36 10.79
N PRO A 223 -33.32 0.14 11.32
CA PRO A 223 -34.66 -0.43 11.38
C PRO A 223 -35.52 0.55 12.18
N GLY A 224 -36.51 1.12 11.50
CA GLY A 224 -37.38 2.15 12.06
C GLY A 224 -37.99 1.68 13.38
N PHE A 225 -37.91 2.55 14.38
CA PHE A 225 -38.66 2.43 15.64
C PHE A 225 -40.17 2.54 15.39
#